data_AF-A0A5N9E7M7-F1
#
_entry.id   AF-A0A5N9E7M7-F1
#
_cell.length_a   1.000
_cell.length_b   1.000
_cell.length_c   1.000
_cell.angle_alpha   90.00
_cell.angle_beta   90.00
_cell.angle_gamma   90.00
#
_symmetry.space_group_name_H-M   'P 1'
#
loop_
_entity.id
_entity.type
_entity.pdbx_description
1 polymer ?
#
loop_
_entity_poly.entity_id
_entity_poly.type
_entity_poly.pdbx_seq_one_letter_code
_entity_poly.pdbx_strand_id
1 'polypeptide(L)'
;SRGVERAKAYSPPLTIERDAFPRLNVHMCDVFVRRNTNRTQMQEMERWPQVIAQAQELNIKEAGIGTNASWGSNFLGEFPVDNLMKMLERQHSMWDEVGIDVRSASMGDPMSHCTPAKVEESVYRVKETWPEINHIRLHLHNGRNMAIASAYAAMRVLGPDDTLEIDGTIGGFGGCPYCGNGRATGMAPTEDLLHMMDDMGIPTGVDIDKLVECVWAAEKIMGRELYGHVSKAGPRPKTLDRLYDIDMPFVETTEQAKHFKVGPGAYEGGIYPYSEPITSPYRDRVDAGGPAYDDANGDFPWKQDWFPAKG
;
A
#
# COMPACT_ATOMS: atom_id res chain seq x y z
N SER A 1 -3.94 27.35 -7.09
CA SER A 1 -5.19 27.14 -7.86
C SER A 1 -6.38 27.34 -6.94
N ARG A 2 -7.59 27.63 -7.46
CA ARG A 2 -8.81 27.78 -6.65
C ARG A 2 -9.15 26.52 -5.82
N GLY A 3 -8.66 25.35 -6.19
CA GLY A 3 -8.79 24.12 -5.40
C GLY A 3 -7.92 24.13 -4.14
N VAL A 4 -6.67 24.60 -4.25
CA VAL A 4 -5.74 24.75 -3.11
C VAL A 4 -6.25 25.78 -2.10
N GLU A 5 -6.80 26.90 -2.57
CA GLU A 5 -7.40 27.92 -1.69
C GLU A 5 -8.63 27.38 -0.95
N ARG A 6 -9.45 26.57 -1.63
CA ARG A 6 -10.62 25.93 -1.02
C ARG A 6 -10.22 24.91 0.04
N ALA A 7 -9.22 24.08 -0.24
CA ALA A 7 -8.72 23.09 0.72
C ALA A 7 -8.20 23.73 2.01
N LYS A 8 -7.51 24.88 1.91
CA LYS A 8 -7.02 25.65 3.06
C LYS A 8 -8.11 26.14 4.01
N ALA A 9 -9.36 26.25 3.55
CA ALA A 9 -10.48 26.73 4.36
C ALA A 9 -11.15 25.62 5.20
N TYR A 10 -10.93 24.34 4.86
CA TYR A 10 -11.64 23.21 5.48
C TYR A 10 -10.75 22.27 6.30
N SER A 11 -9.42 22.37 6.16
CA SER A 11 -8.47 21.65 7.02
C SER A 11 -7.51 22.65 7.68
N PRO A 12 -7.32 22.63 9.02
CA PRO A 12 -6.05 23.13 9.55
C PRO A 12 -4.93 22.41 8.80
N PRO A 13 -3.82 23.06 8.40
CA PRO A 13 -2.79 22.41 7.62
C PRO A 13 -2.17 21.29 8.47
N LEU A 14 -2.71 20.07 8.34
CA LEU A 14 -1.94 18.85 8.51
C LEU A 14 -0.78 19.02 7.53
N THR A 15 0.44 18.93 8.06
CA THR A 15 1.71 19.29 7.40
C THR A 15 1.63 19.06 5.88
N ILE A 16 1.60 20.13 5.09
CA ILE A 16 1.69 20.01 3.63
C ILE A 16 3.17 19.83 3.33
N GLU A 17 3.70 18.64 3.62
CA GLU A 17 4.98 18.23 3.07
C GLU A 17 4.78 18.09 1.56
N ARG A 18 5.50 18.90 0.81
CA ARG A 18 5.54 18.78 -0.65
C ARG A 18 6.52 17.66 -0.98
N ASP A 19 6.34 17.03 -2.16
CA ASP A 19 7.32 16.10 -2.73
C ASP A 19 8.73 16.67 -2.50
N ALA A 20 9.60 15.88 -1.87
CA ALA A 20 10.95 16.31 -1.49
C ALA A 20 11.79 16.69 -2.71
N PHE A 21 11.37 16.25 -3.91
CA PHE A 21 12.06 16.46 -5.16
C PHE A 21 11.21 17.26 -6.16
N PRO A 22 11.74 18.31 -6.80
CA PRO A 22 11.15 18.80 -8.03
C PRO A 22 11.18 17.67 -9.06
N ARG A 23 10.03 17.41 -9.70
CA ARG A 23 9.85 16.21 -10.51
C ARG A 23 9.44 16.53 -11.94
N LEU A 24 10.14 15.94 -12.90
CA LEU A 24 9.63 15.82 -14.26
C LEU A 24 8.68 14.62 -14.29
N ASN A 25 7.40 14.89 -14.53
CA ASN A 25 6.36 13.87 -14.52
C ASN A 25 5.52 13.94 -15.81
N VAL A 26 4.98 12.80 -16.23
CA VAL A 26 4.11 12.69 -17.41
C VAL A 26 3.19 11.47 -17.31
N HIS A 27 1.97 11.60 -17.81
CA HIS A 27 1.10 10.45 -18.02
C HIS A 27 1.50 9.73 -19.32
N MET A 28 1.78 8.43 -19.25
CA MET A 28 2.08 7.62 -20.44
C MET A 28 0.90 7.47 -21.39
N CYS A 29 -0.33 7.70 -20.93
CA CYS A 29 -1.54 7.66 -21.75
C CYS A 29 -2.05 9.05 -22.14
N ASP A 30 -1.84 9.45 -23.40
CA ASP A 30 -2.34 10.71 -23.96
C ASP A 30 -3.87 10.86 -23.86
N VAL A 31 -4.62 9.78 -24.14
CA VAL A 31 -6.10 9.78 -24.03
C VAL A 31 -6.56 10.07 -22.60
N PHE A 32 -5.89 9.50 -21.61
CA PHE A 32 -6.22 9.71 -20.21
C PHE A 32 -5.99 11.16 -19.79
N VAL A 33 -4.82 11.73 -20.10
CA VAL A 33 -4.51 13.11 -19.71
C VAL A 33 -5.42 14.13 -20.42
N ARG A 34 -5.83 13.88 -21.67
CA ARG A 34 -6.84 14.71 -22.35
C ARG A 34 -8.17 14.70 -21.61
N ARG A 35 -8.59 13.54 -21.10
CA ARG A 35 -9.83 13.40 -20.33
C ARG A 35 -9.71 14.01 -18.92
N ASN A 36 -8.56 13.86 -18.29
CA ASN A 36 -8.31 14.23 -16.88
C ASN A 36 -8.01 15.72 -16.71
N THR A 37 -7.17 16.29 -17.57
CA THR A 37 -6.64 17.66 -17.41
C THR A 37 -6.80 18.55 -18.64
N ASN A 38 -7.44 18.05 -19.71
CA ASN A 38 -7.59 18.74 -20.99
C ASN A 38 -6.23 19.16 -21.59
N ARG A 39 -5.24 18.27 -21.49
CA ARG A 39 -3.91 18.44 -22.08
C ARG A 39 -3.50 17.19 -22.83
N THR A 40 -2.61 17.37 -23.80
CA THR A 40 -1.89 16.26 -24.43
C THR A 40 -0.71 15.83 -23.55
N GLN A 41 -0.21 14.62 -23.77
CA GLN A 41 1.05 14.18 -23.17
C GLN A 41 2.20 15.15 -23.51
N MET A 42 2.26 15.61 -24.77
CA MET A 42 3.27 16.57 -25.21
C MET A 42 3.20 17.88 -24.41
N GLN A 43 2.00 18.39 -24.14
CA GLN A 43 1.81 19.60 -23.33
C GLN A 43 2.20 19.44 -21.85
N GLU A 44 2.22 18.21 -21.32
CA GLU A 44 2.84 17.95 -20.02
C GLU A 44 4.37 18.04 -20.11
N MET A 45 4.96 17.44 -21.14
CA MET A 45 6.42 17.44 -21.36
C MET A 45 6.98 18.83 -21.70
N GLU A 46 6.22 19.66 -22.43
CA GLU A 46 6.57 21.06 -22.74
C GLU A 46 6.79 21.93 -21.48
N ARG A 47 6.32 21.47 -20.31
CA ARG A 47 6.50 22.17 -19.03
C ARG A 47 7.78 21.79 -18.31
N TRP A 48 8.43 20.68 -18.68
CA TRP A 48 9.64 20.22 -18.01
C TRP A 48 10.77 21.26 -17.99
N PRO A 49 11.06 22.01 -19.07
CA PRO A 49 12.06 23.07 -19.02
C PRO A 49 11.77 24.15 -17.96
N GLN A 50 10.48 24.44 -17.70
CA GLN A 50 10.08 25.43 -16.68
C GLN A 50 10.32 24.89 -15.26
N VAL A 51 10.10 23.59 -15.04
CA VAL A 51 10.40 22.93 -13.76
C VAL A 51 11.91 22.94 -13.50
N ILE A 52 12.71 22.66 -14.53
CA ILE A 52 14.17 22.69 -14.46
C ILE A 52 14.67 24.11 -14.15
N ALA A 53 14.20 25.11 -14.89
CA ALA A 53 14.58 26.51 -14.66
C ALA A 53 14.26 26.95 -13.22
N GLN A 54 13.08 26.59 -12.70
CA GLN A 54 12.71 26.87 -11.32
C GLN A 54 13.61 26.15 -10.31
N ALA A 55 14.01 24.90 -10.57
CA ALA A 55 14.93 24.17 -9.70
C ALA A 55 16.32 24.83 -9.66
N GLN A 56 16.82 25.31 -10.81
CA GLN A 56 18.08 26.05 -10.89
C GLN A 56 18.00 27.40 -10.14
N GLU A 57 16.92 28.17 -10.32
CA GLU A 57 16.69 29.43 -9.60
C GLU A 57 16.67 29.23 -8.07
N LEU A 58 16.11 28.12 -7.62
CA LEU A 58 16.04 27.74 -6.20
C LEU A 58 17.30 27.03 -5.69
N ASN A 59 18.33 26.84 -6.53
CA ASN A 59 19.57 26.11 -6.22
C ASN A 59 19.34 24.69 -5.68
N ILE A 60 18.28 24.02 -6.15
CA ILE A 60 18.00 22.63 -5.80
C ILE A 60 19.09 21.72 -6.36
N LYS A 61 19.48 20.70 -5.59
CA LYS A 61 20.56 19.76 -5.93
C LYS A 61 20.08 18.36 -6.28
N GLU A 62 18.88 18.01 -5.81
CA GLU A 62 18.31 16.68 -5.99
C GLU A 62 16.93 16.80 -6.61
N ALA A 63 16.63 15.93 -7.56
CA ALA A 63 15.39 15.94 -8.32
C ALA A 63 14.80 14.53 -8.49
N GLY A 64 13.59 14.52 -9.04
CA GLY A 64 12.85 13.31 -9.32
C GLY A 64 12.50 13.17 -10.80
N ILE A 65 12.34 11.92 -11.21
CA ILE A 65 11.71 11.51 -12.47
C ILE A 65 10.44 10.74 -12.16
N GLY A 66 9.52 10.65 -13.10
CA GLY A 66 8.31 9.90 -12.86
C GLY A 66 7.32 9.82 -14.01
N THR A 67 6.49 8.80 -13.91
CA THR A 67 5.40 8.57 -14.84
C THR A 67 4.11 8.25 -14.10
N ASN A 68 3.01 8.40 -14.83
CA ASN A 68 1.69 7.97 -14.41
C ASN A 68 1.04 7.20 -15.56
N ALA A 69 0.03 6.37 -15.28
CA ALA A 69 -0.40 5.31 -16.21
C ALA A 69 0.77 4.42 -16.67
N SER A 70 1.66 4.08 -15.73
CA SER A 70 3.01 3.58 -16.01
C SER A 70 3.06 2.24 -16.76
N TRP A 71 2.06 1.39 -16.53
CA TRP A 71 2.05 0.00 -17.03
C TRP A 71 0.96 -0.29 -18.08
N GLY A 72 0.13 0.70 -18.38
CA GLY A 72 -0.96 0.55 -19.32
C GLY A 72 -2.10 1.53 -19.11
N SER A 73 -3.12 1.37 -19.93
CA SER A 73 -4.33 2.17 -19.94
C SER A 73 -5.53 1.37 -20.39
N ASN A 74 -6.68 1.64 -19.78
CA ASN A 74 -7.97 1.11 -20.26
C ASN A 74 -8.32 1.62 -21.67
N PHE A 75 -7.67 2.66 -22.16
CA PHE A 75 -7.94 3.26 -23.47
C PHE A 75 -6.97 2.82 -24.57
N LEU A 76 -5.72 2.52 -24.21
CA LEU A 76 -4.66 2.22 -25.18
C LEU A 76 -4.03 0.83 -24.99
N GLY A 77 -4.53 0.05 -24.03
CA GLY A 77 -3.99 -1.26 -23.71
C GLY A 77 -2.70 -1.19 -22.91
N GLU A 78 -1.87 -2.20 -23.07
CA GLU A 78 -0.66 -2.42 -22.30
C GLU A 78 0.50 -1.51 -22.73
N PHE A 79 1.27 -1.02 -21.75
CA PHE A 79 2.55 -0.37 -21.99
C PHE A 79 3.67 -1.28 -21.46
N PRO A 80 4.60 -1.74 -22.32
CA PRO A 80 5.79 -2.47 -21.89
C PRO A 80 6.71 -1.60 -21.01
N VAL A 81 7.48 -2.24 -20.12
CA VAL A 81 8.44 -1.54 -19.25
C VAL A 81 9.50 -0.76 -20.05
N ASP A 82 9.84 -1.20 -21.26
CA ASP A 82 10.70 -0.44 -22.18
C ASP A 82 10.19 0.98 -22.48
N ASN A 83 8.87 1.16 -22.59
CA ASN A 83 8.28 2.48 -22.83
C ASN A 83 8.41 3.37 -21.61
N LEU A 84 8.26 2.79 -20.42
CA LEU A 84 8.46 3.46 -19.14
C LEU A 84 9.92 3.91 -19.02
N MET A 85 10.88 3.01 -19.23
CA MET A 85 12.31 3.31 -19.12
C MET A 85 12.75 4.41 -20.09
N LYS A 86 12.33 4.38 -21.35
CA LYS A 86 12.61 5.45 -22.32
C LYS A 86 12.14 6.83 -21.84
N MET A 87 10.99 6.89 -21.17
CA MET A 87 10.46 8.14 -20.65
C MET A 87 11.28 8.63 -19.45
N LEU A 88 11.63 7.72 -18.54
CA LEU A 88 12.48 8.00 -17.38
C LEU A 88 13.88 8.45 -17.81
N GLU A 89 14.47 7.82 -18.82
CA GLU A 89 15.76 8.19 -19.42
C GLU A 89 15.73 9.62 -19.97
N ARG A 90 14.64 9.99 -20.67
CA ARG A 90 14.50 11.35 -21.18
C ARG A 90 14.41 12.37 -20.05
N GLN A 91 13.69 12.06 -18.98
CA GLN A 91 13.60 12.95 -17.82
C GLN A 91 14.94 13.06 -17.09
N HIS A 92 15.65 11.95 -16.92
CA HIS A 92 16.96 11.90 -16.26
C HIS A 92 17.99 12.74 -17.00
N SER A 93 18.15 12.49 -18.30
CA SER A 93 19.07 13.26 -19.16
C SER A 93 18.85 14.77 -19.10
N MET A 94 17.61 15.23 -18.99
CA MET A 94 17.31 16.66 -18.86
C MET A 94 17.77 17.26 -17.51
N TRP A 95 17.80 16.46 -16.44
CA TRP A 95 18.39 16.88 -15.17
C TRP A 95 19.93 16.84 -15.23
N ASP A 96 20.51 15.84 -15.88
CA ASP A 96 21.96 15.74 -16.09
C ASP A 96 22.52 16.94 -16.87
N GLU A 97 21.81 17.38 -17.91
CA GLU A 97 22.18 18.55 -18.74
C GLU A 97 22.39 19.83 -17.91
N VAL A 98 21.75 19.93 -16.75
CA VAL A 98 21.86 21.08 -15.83
C VAL A 98 22.60 20.77 -14.53
N GLY A 99 23.13 19.54 -14.38
CA GLY A 99 23.89 19.11 -13.22
C GLY A 99 23.09 19.03 -11.92
N ILE A 100 21.84 18.56 -11.98
CA ILE A 100 21.00 18.27 -10.80
C ILE A 100 20.86 16.76 -10.68
N ASP A 101 21.20 16.20 -9.53
CA ASP A 101 21.21 14.75 -9.31
C ASP A 101 19.78 14.20 -9.25
N VAL A 102 19.50 13.11 -9.95
CA VAL A 102 18.22 12.40 -9.80
C VAL A 102 18.33 11.41 -8.65
N ARG A 103 17.55 11.60 -7.59
CA ARG A 103 17.52 10.71 -6.41
C ARG A 103 16.21 9.95 -6.25
N SER A 104 15.18 10.34 -7.00
CA SER A 104 13.85 9.74 -6.87
C SER A 104 13.22 9.34 -8.20
N ALA A 105 12.57 8.17 -8.22
CA ALA A 105 11.69 7.75 -9.30
C ALA A 105 10.29 7.46 -8.78
N SER A 106 9.25 7.97 -9.47
CA SER A 106 7.86 7.72 -9.10
C SER A 106 7.07 7.06 -10.22
N MET A 107 6.24 6.07 -9.90
CA MET A 107 5.37 5.39 -10.86
C MET A 107 3.93 5.35 -10.34
N GLY A 108 3.01 5.91 -11.13
CA GLY A 108 1.57 5.93 -10.84
C GLY A 108 0.76 5.00 -11.74
N ASP A 109 -0.31 4.46 -11.19
CA ASP A 109 -1.24 3.56 -11.89
C ASP A 109 -2.71 3.92 -11.60
N PRO A 110 -3.27 4.91 -12.31
CA PRO A 110 -4.62 5.42 -12.07
C PRO A 110 -5.69 4.49 -12.65
N MET A 111 -5.28 3.40 -13.30
CA MET A 111 -6.14 2.49 -14.08
C MET A 111 -6.08 1.05 -13.59
N SER A 112 -5.28 0.75 -12.56
CA SER A 112 -5.08 -0.61 -12.02
C SER A 112 -4.53 -1.60 -13.05
N HIS A 113 -3.47 -1.19 -13.76
CA HIS A 113 -2.69 -2.01 -14.69
C HIS A 113 -1.38 -2.55 -14.09
N CYS A 114 -1.04 -2.17 -12.85
CA CYS A 114 0.08 -2.77 -12.14
C CYS A 114 -0.12 -4.29 -11.99
N THR A 115 0.98 -5.02 -12.15
CA THR A 115 1.10 -6.43 -11.79
C THR A 115 2.44 -6.62 -11.10
N PRO A 116 2.57 -7.62 -10.21
CA PRO A 116 3.81 -7.83 -9.46
C PRO A 116 5.06 -7.88 -10.35
N ALA A 117 5.03 -8.68 -11.42
CA ALA A 117 6.15 -8.84 -12.33
C ALA A 117 6.55 -7.51 -13.02
N LYS A 118 5.59 -6.69 -13.45
CA LYS A 118 5.90 -5.40 -14.09
C LYS A 118 6.50 -4.40 -13.13
N VAL A 119 5.95 -4.34 -11.91
CA VAL A 119 6.46 -3.42 -10.89
C VAL A 119 7.85 -3.84 -10.45
N GLU A 120 8.08 -5.13 -10.23
CA GLU A 120 9.41 -5.69 -9.95
C GLU A 120 10.42 -5.35 -11.05
N GLU A 121 10.09 -5.64 -12.32
CA GLU A 121 10.95 -5.31 -13.46
C GLU A 121 11.23 -3.81 -13.55
N SER A 122 10.22 -2.96 -13.36
CA SER A 122 10.37 -1.50 -13.43
C SER A 122 11.33 -0.99 -12.35
N VAL A 123 11.15 -1.43 -11.11
CA VAL A 123 12.01 -1.04 -9.99
C VAL A 123 13.43 -1.57 -10.17
N TYR A 124 13.56 -2.84 -10.59
CA TYR A 124 14.86 -3.46 -10.88
C TYR A 124 15.62 -2.66 -11.93
N ARG A 125 14.98 -2.34 -13.05
CA ARG A 125 15.64 -1.61 -14.15
C ARG A 125 15.98 -0.17 -13.79
N VAL A 126 15.16 0.50 -12.97
CA VAL A 126 15.51 1.81 -12.42
C VAL A 126 16.78 1.72 -11.58
N LYS A 127 16.86 0.74 -10.66
CA LYS A 127 18.02 0.56 -9.78
C LYS A 127 19.28 0.08 -10.52
N GLU A 128 19.11 -0.73 -11.56
CA GLU A 128 20.20 -1.21 -12.41
C GLU A 128 20.79 -0.08 -13.28
N THR A 129 19.93 0.76 -13.87
CA THR A 129 20.36 1.88 -14.72
C THR A 129 20.89 3.06 -13.90
N TRP A 130 20.25 3.38 -12.77
CA TRP A 130 20.58 4.52 -11.90
C TRP A 130 20.67 4.08 -10.43
N PRO A 131 21.80 3.48 -10.01
CA PRO A 131 21.99 3.02 -8.64
C PRO A 131 21.83 4.11 -7.57
N GLU A 132 22.09 5.38 -7.93
CA GLU A 132 21.96 6.58 -7.10
C GLU A 132 20.52 6.96 -6.76
N ILE A 133 19.52 6.47 -7.51
CA ILE A 133 18.11 6.64 -7.19
C ILE A 133 17.78 5.75 -6.00
N ASN A 134 17.70 6.34 -4.82
CA ASN A 134 17.42 5.64 -3.56
C ASN A 134 16.02 5.94 -3.01
N HIS A 135 15.19 6.72 -3.69
CA HIS A 135 13.81 6.99 -3.28
C HIS A 135 12.81 6.57 -4.36
N ILE A 136 12.16 5.43 -4.17
CA ILE A 136 11.11 4.93 -5.07
C ILE A 136 9.74 5.27 -4.51
N ARG A 137 8.89 5.89 -5.33
CA ARG A 137 7.50 6.21 -4.98
C ARG A 137 6.51 5.44 -5.85
N LEU A 138 5.61 4.69 -5.24
CA LEU A 138 4.60 3.90 -5.94
C LEU A 138 3.18 4.36 -5.57
N HIS A 139 2.42 4.75 -6.59
CA HIS A 139 1.01 5.11 -6.46
C HIS A 139 0.14 4.07 -7.17
N LEU A 140 -0.26 3.03 -6.44
CA LEU A 140 -0.87 1.83 -7.00
C LEU A 140 -2.38 1.78 -6.72
N HIS A 141 -3.21 1.80 -7.77
CA HIS A 141 -4.64 1.57 -7.62
C HIS A 141 -4.97 0.07 -7.58
N ASN A 142 -5.94 -0.32 -6.75
CA ASN A 142 -6.21 -1.73 -6.45
C ASN A 142 -7.46 -2.34 -7.13
N GLY A 143 -7.96 -1.76 -8.21
CA GLY A 143 -9.21 -2.16 -8.87
C GLY A 143 -9.20 -3.56 -9.50
N ARG A 144 -8.03 -4.20 -9.58
CA ARG A 144 -7.85 -5.60 -10.00
C ARG A 144 -7.12 -6.44 -8.95
N ASN A 145 -7.07 -5.96 -7.70
CA ASN A 145 -6.44 -6.61 -6.56
C ASN A 145 -4.93 -6.90 -6.68
N MET A 146 -4.20 -6.10 -7.46
CA MET A 146 -2.77 -6.31 -7.73
C MET A 146 -1.85 -5.35 -6.96
N ALA A 147 -2.37 -4.30 -6.31
CA ALA A 147 -1.55 -3.22 -5.76
C ALA A 147 -0.66 -3.69 -4.61
N ILE A 148 -1.21 -4.43 -3.64
CA ILE A 148 -0.46 -4.93 -2.47
C ILE A 148 0.63 -5.92 -2.91
N ALA A 149 0.27 -6.88 -3.77
CA ALA A 149 1.23 -7.84 -4.32
C ALA A 149 2.34 -7.16 -5.12
N SER A 150 2.02 -6.07 -5.84
CA SER A 150 3.01 -5.29 -6.59
C SER A 150 3.91 -4.45 -5.69
N ALA A 151 3.36 -3.89 -4.60
CA ALA A 151 4.16 -3.22 -3.58
C ALA A 151 5.16 -4.18 -2.91
N TYR A 152 4.73 -5.40 -2.58
CA TYR A 152 5.61 -6.46 -2.08
C TYR A 152 6.71 -6.82 -3.09
N ALA A 153 6.37 -6.93 -4.38
CA ALA A 153 7.34 -7.22 -5.43
C ALA A 153 8.39 -6.10 -5.58
N ALA A 154 8.01 -4.83 -5.42
CA ALA A 154 8.96 -3.72 -5.34
C ALA A 154 9.89 -3.84 -4.12
N MET A 155 9.34 -4.13 -2.93
CA MET A 155 10.14 -4.30 -1.70
C MET A 155 11.22 -5.38 -1.85
N ARG A 156 10.94 -6.44 -2.63
CA ARG A 156 11.87 -7.54 -2.87
C ARG A 156 13.11 -7.16 -3.67
N VAL A 157 13.05 -6.06 -4.42
CA VAL A 157 14.16 -5.54 -5.24
C VAL A 157 15.04 -4.57 -4.45
N LEU A 158 14.44 -3.83 -3.52
CA LEU A 158 15.10 -2.73 -2.83
C LEU A 158 16.08 -3.19 -1.74
N GLY A 159 17.14 -2.41 -1.56
CA GLY A 159 18.13 -2.60 -0.52
C GLY A 159 17.79 -1.87 0.79
N PRO A 160 18.58 -2.10 1.85
CA PRO A 160 18.37 -1.47 3.16
C PRO A 160 18.57 0.05 3.17
N ASP A 161 19.31 0.60 2.19
CA ASP A 161 19.56 2.04 2.04
C ASP A 161 18.54 2.74 1.13
N ASP A 162 17.60 1.97 0.56
CA ASP A 162 16.54 2.50 -0.29
C ASP A 162 15.30 2.88 0.54
N THR A 163 14.68 3.99 0.17
CA THR A 163 13.38 4.43 0.67
C THR A 163 12.29 4.03 -0.31
N LEU A 164 11.29 3.31 0.19
CA LEU A 164 10.05 3.00 -0.55
C LEU A 164 8.89 3.80 0.03
N GLU A 165 8.38 4.74 -0.75
CA GLU A 165 7.14 5.47 -0.47
C GLU A 165 5.99 4.80 -1.22
N ILE A 166 5.01 4.25 -0.50
CA ILE A 166 3.81 3.66 -1.10
C ILE A 166 2.60 4.48 -0.68
N ASP A 167 1.86 4.98 -1.67
CA ASP A 167 0.60 5.65 -1.41
C ASP A 167 -0.52 4.63 -1.14
N GLY A 168 -1.22 4.80 -0.03
CA GLY A 168 -2.46 4.09 0.29
C GLY A 168 -3.61 5.04 0.58
N THR A 169 -4.82 4.49 0.75
CA THR A 169 -5.95 5.24 1.30
C THR A 169 -6.68 4.44 2.37
N ILE A 170 -7.27 5.11 3.36
CA ILE A 170 -7.99 4.42 4.45
C ILE A 170 -9.14 3.57 3.88
N GLY A 171 -9.18 2.27 4.15
CA GLY A 171 -10.20 1.39 3.56
C GLY A 171 -10.09 1.21 2.04
N GLY A 172 -9.03 1.69 1.40
CA GLY A 172 -8.86 1.63 -0.06
C GLY A 172 -9.85 2.52 -0.81
N PHE A 173 -10.46 3.50 -0.14
CA PHE A 173 -11.40 4.42 -0.77
C PHE A 173 -10.71 5.32 -1.82
N GLY A 174 -11.49 5.88 -2.74
CA GLY A 174 -10.96 6.72 -3.80
C GLY A 174 -11.37 6.19 -5.17
N GLY A 175 -10.49 6.36 -6.15
CA GLY A 175 -10.71 5.96 -7.54
C GLY A 175 -10.42 7.11 -8.51
N CYS A 176 -10.51 6.81 -9.81
CA CYS A 176 -10.25 7.78 -10.85
C CYS A 176 -11.46 7.92 -11.78
N PRO A 177 -12.22 9.04 -11.74
CA PRO A 177 -13.39 9.22 -12.60
C PRO A 177 -13.04 9.28 -14.09
N TYR A 178 -11.80 9.66 -14.43
CA TYR A 178 -11.35 9.84 -15.80
C TYR A 178 -10.83 8.55 -16.46
N CYS A 179 -10.65 7.48 -15.68
CA CYS A 179 -10.07 6.20 -16.13
C CYS A 179 -11.08 5.18 -16.69
N GLY A 180 -12.39 5.50 -16.62
CA GLY A 180 -13.47 4.61 -17.07
C GLY A 180 -14.03 3.68 -15.99
N ASN A 181 -13.32 3.46 -14.88
CA ASN A 181 -13.78 2.60 -13.77
C ASN A 181 -14.29 3.38 -12.54
N GLY A 182 -14.10 4.70 -12.49
CA GLY A 182 -14.65 5.54 -11.43
C GLY A 182 -14.14 5.14 -10.04
N ARG A 183 -15.07 4.79 -9.15
CA ARG A 183 -14.74 4.37 -7.77
C ARG A 183 -14.15 2.96 -7.70
N ALA A 184 -14.41 2.12 -8.70
CA ALA A 184 -13.96 0.73 -8.68
C ALA A 184 -12.44 0.59 -8.84
N THR A 185 -11.74 1.64 -9.27
CA THR A 185 -10.27 1.61 -9.29
C THR A 185 -9.70 1.54 -7.87
N GLY A 186 -10.33 2.20 -6.88
CA GLY A 186 -9.87 2.23 -5.49
C GLY A 186 -8.39 2.60 -5.33
N MET A 187 -7.84 2.45 -4.13
CA MET A 187 -6.39 2.36 -3.92
C MET A 187 -6.09 1.18 -3.00
N ALA A 188 -4.82 0.84 -2.84
CA ALA A 188 -4.43 -0.11 -1.81
C ALA A 188 -4.93 0.39 -0.44
N PRO A 189 -5.75 -0.40 0.29
CA PRO A 189 -6.13 -0.07 1.65
C PRO A 189 -4.88 0.09 2.51
N THR A 190 -4.79 1.23 3.21
CA THR A 190 -3.61 1.56 4.01
C THR A 190 -3.42 0.53 5.11
N GLU A 191 -4.51 0.12 5.77
CA GLU A 191 -4.48 -0.88 6.83
C GLU A 191 -3.99 -2.25 6.34
N ASP A 192 -4.28 -2.62 5.09
CA ASP A 192 -3.86 -3.90 4.52
C ASP A 192 -2.37 -3.88 4.14
N LEU A 193 -1.87 -2.75 3.61
CA LEU A 193 -0.44 -2.55 3.36
C LEU A 193 0.37 -2.56 4.66
N LEU A 194 -0.10 -1.86 5.68
CA LEU A 194 0.59 -1.76 6.97
C LEU A 194 0.56 -3.10 7.71
N HIS A 195 -0.52 -3.87 7.61
CA HIS A 195 -0.58 -5.22 8.16
C HIS A 195 0.45 -6.15 7.53
N MET A 196 0.62 -6.11 6.21
CA MET A 196 1.69 -6.83 5.51
C MET A 196 3.07 -6.39 6.00
N MET A 197 3.32 -5.08 6.11
CA MET A 197 4.61 -4.54 6.58
C MET A 197 4.92 -4.95 8.03
N ASP A 198 3.92 -4.91 8.91
CA ASP A 198 4.04 -5.32 10.32
C ASP A 198 4.40 -6.81 10.45
N ASP A 199 3.81 -7.67 9.60
CA ASP A 199 4.18 -9.09 9.54
C ASP A 199 5.57 -9.35 8.94
N MET A 200 6.06 -8.44 8.10
CA MET A 200 7.43 -8.46 7.59
C MET A 200 8.46 -7.87 8.56
N GLY A 201 8.03 -7.33 9.70
CA GLY A 201 8.89 -6.68 10.69
C GLY A 201 9.36 -5.28 10.27
N ILE A 202 8.67 -4.63 9.33
CA ILE A 202 8.96 -3.27 8.86
C ILE A 202 8.22 -2.28 9.76
N PRO A 203 8.92 -1.44 10.55
CA PRO A 203 8.27 -0.46 11.41
C PRO A 203 7.66 0.67 10.56
N THR A 204 6.37 0.91 10.73
CA THR A 204 5.65 1.96 9.98
C THR A 204 5.32 3.18 10.83
N GLY A 205 5.42 3.06 12.16
CA GLY A 205 5.06 4.12 13.11
C GLY A 205 3.55 4.39 13.24
N VAL A 206 2.71 3.61 12.55
CA VAL A 206 1.24 3.79 12.55
C VAL A 206 0.58 2.82 13.52
N ASP A 207 -0.31 3.34 14.34
CA ASP A 207 -1.18 2.57 15.23
C ASP A 207 -2.33 1.95 14.42
N ILE A 208 -2.25 0.64 14.16
CA ILE A 208 -3.21 -0.08 13.32
C ILE A 208 -4.62 -0.03 13.91
N ASP A 209 -4.76 -0.05 15.23
CA ASP A 209 -6.07 -0.03 15.91
C ASP A 209 -6.76 1.32 15.72
N LYS A 210 -6.01 2.42 15.79
CA LYS A 210 -6.54 3.76 15.49
C LYS A 210 -6.85 3.91 14.00
N LEU A 211 -6.05 3.31 13.13
CA LEU A 211 -6.32 3.33 11.69
C LEU A 211 -7.64 2.61 11.37
N VAL A 212 -7.92 1.46 12.00
CA VAL A 212 -9.21 0.77 11.86
C VAL A 212 -10.38 1.66 12.29
N GLU A 213 -10.26 2.43 13.38
CA GLU A 213 -11.29 3.39 13.79
C GLU A 213 -11.53 4.47 12.72
N CYS A 214 -10.47 4.98 12.12
CA CYS A 214 -10.56 5.92 11.01
C CYS A 214 -11.30 5.32 9.81
N VAL A 215 -11.07 4.04 9.49
CA VAL A 215 -11.78 3.35 8.41
C VAL A 215 -13.26 3.22 8.73
N TRP A 216 -13.63 2.77 9.92
CA TRP A 216 -15.04 2.65 10.34
C TRP A 216 -15.75 4.01 10.37
N ALA A 217 -15.07 5.06 10.82
CA ALA A 217 -15.59 6.42 10.75
C ALA A 217 -15.83 6.86 9.29
N ALA A 218 -14.91 6.55 8.39
CA ALA A 218 -15.05 6.82 6.96
C ALA A 218 -16.23 6.05 6.33
N GLU A 219 -16.39 4.76 6.65
CA GLU A 219 -17.54 3.95 6.22
C GLU A 219 -18.87 4.55 6.67
N LYS A 220 -18.95 4.97 7.94
CA LYS A 220 -20.12 5.63 8.51
C LYS A 220 -20.46 6.93 7.78
N ILE A 221 -19.46 7.77 7.49
CA ILE A 221 -19.64 9.03 6.75
C ILE A 221 -20.10 8.76 5.31
N MET A 222 -19.53 7.73 4.67
CA MET A 222 -19.81 7.39 3.28
C MET A 222 -21.11 6.58 3.11
N GLY A 223 -21.66 6.03 4.19
CA GLY A 223 -22.85 5.19 4.18
C GLY A 223 -22.65 3.86 3.42
N ARG A 224 -21.42 3.35 3.36
CA ARG A 224 -21.08 2.10 2.69
C ARG A 224 -19.79 1.51 3.24
N GLU A 225 -19.64 0.20 3.13
CA GLU A 225 -18.37 -0.47 3.39
C GLU A 225 -17.28 -0.03 2.39
N LEU A 226 -16.06 -0.01 2.88
CA LEU A 226 -14.84 0.22 2.14
C LEU A 226 -14.16 -1.12 1.81
N TYR A 227 -13.09 -1.09 1.03
CA TYR A 227 -12.50 -2.30 0.44
C TYR A 227 -11.50 -3.02 1.35
N GLY A 228 -10.93 -2.33 2.35
CA GLY A 228 -9.91 -2.90 3.24
C GLY A 228 -10.38 -4.11 4.02
N HIS A 229 -9.52 -5.11 4.16
CA HIS A 229 -9.85 -6.38 4.81
C HIS A 229 -9.48 -6.39 6.30
N VAL A 230 -8.35 -5.79 6.67
CA VAL A 230 -7.88 -5.74 8.07
C VAL A 230 -8.83 -4.95 8.95
N SER A 231 -9.48 -3.91 8.41
CA SER A 231 -10.53 -3.16 9.11
C SER A 231 -11.79 -3.99 9.41
N LYS A 232 -11.98 -5.13 8.71
CA LYS A 232 -13.11 -6.05 8.93
C LYS A 232 -12.72 -7.24 9.81
N ALA A 233 -11.57 -7.84 9.55
CA ALA A 233 -11.12 -9.07 10.20
C ALA A 233 -10.26 -8.83 11.47
N GLY A 234 -9.74 -7.62 11.62
CA GLY A 234 -8.75 -7.27 12.64
C GLY A 234 -7.31 -7.57 12.20
N PRO A 235 -6.31 -6.93 12.83
CA PRO A 235 -4.91 -7.31 12.66
C PRO A 235 -4.67 -8.72 13.21
N ARG A 236 -3.61 -9.39 12.76
CA ARG A 236 -3.28 -10.73 13.27
C ARG A 236 -2.91 -10.64 14.75
N PRO A 237 -3.52 -11.44 15.65
CA PRO A 237 -3.18 -11.38 17.06
C PRO A 237 -1.78 -11.97 17.29
N LYS A 238 -0.88 -11.17 17.88
CA LYS A 238 0.53 -11.52 18.12
C LYS A 238 0.90 -11.66 19.59
N THR A 239 0.07 -11.16 20.49
CA THR A 239 0.29 -11.19 21.94
C THR A 239 -0.83 -11.94 22.64
N LEU A 240 -0.54 -12.48 23.83
CA LEU A 240 -1.47 -13.32 24.58
C LEU A 240 -2.80 -12.61 24.87
N ASP A 241 -2.75 -11.32 25.20
CA ASP A 241 -3.93 -10.46 25.46
C ASP A 241 -4.78 -10.17 24.22
N ARG A 242 -4.23 -10.44 23.02
CA ARG A 242 -4.91 -10.26 21.73
C ARG A 242 -5.43 -11.57 21.14
N LEU A 243 -4.95 -12.71 21.63
CA LEU A 243 -5.46 -14.01 21.17
C LEU A 243 -6.94 -14.10 21.50
N TYR A 244 -7.71 -14.66 20.57
CA TYR A 244 -9.14 -14.80 20.74
C TYR A 244 -9.44 -15.81 21.85
N ASP A 245 -10.55 -15.56 22.55
CA ASP A 245 -11.10 -16.52 23.49
C ASP A 245 -11.41 -17.82 22.73
N ILE A 246 -10.86 -18.96 23.19
CA ILE A 246 -11.11 -20.25 22.54
C ILE A 246 -12.57 -20.67 22.68
N ASP A 247 -13.27 -20.15 23.68
CA ASP A 247 -14.67 -20.44 23.96
C ASP A 247 -15.63 -19.42 23.36
N MET A 248 -15.16 -18.48 22.52
CA MET A 248 -16.04 -17.51 21.86
C MET A 248 -17.13 -18.19 21.01
N PRO A 249 -18.31 -17.59 20.80
CA PRO A 249 -19.36 -18.20 19.98
C PRO A 249 -19.01 -18.21 18.48
N PHE A 250 -19.86 -18.87 17.70
CA PHE A 250 -19.84 -18.78 16.24
C PHE A 250 -19.96 -17.32 15.76
N VAL A 251 -18.97 -16.87 14.99
CA VAL A 251 -18.94 -15.55 14.35
C VAL A 251 -19.27 -15.71 12.87
N GLU A 252 -20.44 -15.20 12.48
CA GLU A 252 -20.97 -15.31 11.11
C GLU A 252 -20.80 -14.01 10.31
N THR A 253 -20.89 -12.87 11.00
CA THR A 253 -21.00 -11.55 10.36
C THR A 253 -19.76 -10.70 10.58
N THR A 254 -19.54 -9.72 9.69
CA THR A 254 -18.50 -8.70 9.84
C THR A 254 -18.72 -7.82 11.07
N GLU A 255 -19.96 -7.61 11.50
CA GLU A 255 -20.26 -6.90 12.76
C GLU A 255 -19.82 -7.69 13.99
N GLN A 256 -20.12 -9.00 14.04
CA GLN A 256 -19.62 -9.87 15.11
C GLN A 256 -18.09 -9.95 15.11
N ALA A 257 -17.48 -9.99 13.92
CA ALA A 257 -16.03 -10.02 13.77
C ALA A 257 -15.33 -8.82 14.45
N LYS A 258 -16.01 -7.67 14.62
CA LYS A 258 -15.44 -6.49 15.32
C LYS A 258 -15.06 -6.76 16.79
N HIS A 259 -15.40 -7.94 17.34
CA HIS A 259 -14.98 -8.36 18.68
C HIS A 259 -13.48 -8.23 18.92
N PHE A 260 -12.63 -8.34 17.87
CA PHE A 260 -11.18 -8.14 17.98
C PHE A 260 -10.80 -6.78 18.58
N LYS A 261 -11.72 -5.81 18.54
CA LYS A 261 -11.53 -4.45 19.05
C LYS A 261 -12.62 -3.97 20.00
N VAL A 262 -13.90 -4.28 19.74
CA VAL A 262 -15.01 -3.85 20.61
C VAL A 262 -15.34 -4.87 21.71
N GLY A 263 -14.63 -6.00 21.74
CA GLY A 263 -14.76 -7.04 22.75
C GLY A 263 -15.99 -7.93 22.56
N PRO A 264 -16.28 -8.79 23.57
CA PRO A 264 -17.30 -9.83 23.48
C PRO A 264 -18.73 -9.34 23.21
N GLY A 265 -19.03 -8.06 23.48
CA GLY A 265 -20.33 -7.46 23.18
C GLY A 265 -20.69 -7.50 21.69
N ALA A 266 -19.73 -7.64 20.77
CA ALA A 266 -20.00 -7.78 19.34
C ALA A 266 -20.78 -9.05 18.98
N TYR A 267 -20.70 -10.10 19.80
CA TYR A 267 -21.35 -11.38 19.58
C TYR A 267 -22.30 -11.76 20.72
N GLU A 268 -22.87 -10.77 21.41
CA GLU A 268 -23.90 -11.01 22.44
C GLU A 268 -25.08 -11.81 21.86
N GLY A 269 -25.50 -12.87 22.57
CA GLY A 269 -26.51 -13.81 22.08
C GLY A 269 -26.02 -14.78 21.00
N GLY A 270 -24.71 -14.87 20.78
CA GLY A 270 -24.09 -15.78 19.82
C GLY A 270 -24.39 -17.27 20.09
N ILE A 271 -24.32 -18.06 19.03
CA ILE A 271 -24.54 -19.51 19.08
C ILE A 271 -23.22 -20.19 19.42
N TYR A 272 -23.22 -21.06 20.44
CA TYR A 272 -22.06 -21.88 20.81
C TYR A 272 -22.25 -23.27 20.20
N PRO A 273 -21.50 -23.63 19.14
CA PRO A 273 -21.68 -24.91 18.46
C PRO A 273 -21.06 -26.09 19.23
N TYR A 274 -20.30 -25.81 20.29
CA TYR A 274 -19.64 -26.80 21.14
C TYR A 274 -20.55 -27.17 22.32
N SER A 275 -20.60 -28.44 22.69
CA SER A 275 -21.42 -28.93 23.81
C SER A 275 -20.78 -28.71 25.19
N GLU A 276 -19.47 -28.50 25.23
CA GLU A 276 -18.66 -28.30 26.43
C GLU A 276 -17.61 -27.22 26.15
N PRO A 277 -17.06 -26.54 27.18
CA PRO A 277 -15.94 -25.63 27.00
C PRO A 277 -14.75 -26.29 26.29
N ILE A 278 -14.12 -25.55 25.38
CA ILE A 278 -12.95 -25.97 24.63
C ILE A 278 -11.76 -25.98 25.57
N THR A 279 -11.07 -27.12 25.59
CA THR A 279 -9.77 -27.26 26.25
C THR A 279 -8.72 -27.59 25.20
N SER A 280 -7.50 -27.07 25.36
CA SER A 280 -6.44 -27.31 24.39
C SER A 280 -5.07 -27.29 25.07
N PRO A 281 -4.33 -28.42 25.07
CA PRO A 281 -2.98 -28.46 25.64
C PRO A 281 -2.00 -27.57 24.86
N TYR A 282 -2.34 -27.15 23.63
CA TYR A 282 -1.60 -26.14 22.88
C TYR A 282 -1.86 -24.74 23.41
N ARG A 283 -3.12 -24.43 23.74
CA ARG A 283 -3.49 -23.15 24.32
C ARG A 283 -2.89 -23.01 25.71
N ASP A 284 -2.94 -24.06 26.53
CA ASP A 284 -2.33 -24.08 27.87
C ASP A 284 -0.84 -23.72 27.83
N ARG A 285 -0.10 -24.19 26.80
CA ARG A 285 1.30 -23.83 26.58
C ARG A 285 1.48 -22.35 26.23
N VAL A 286 0.64 -21.83 25.34
CA VAL A 286 0.66 -20.42 24.95
C VAL A 286 0.32 -19.50 26.12
N ASP A 287 -0.66 -19.87 26.93
CA ASP A 287 -1.04 -19.16 28.16
C ASP A 287 0.10 -19.18 29.20
N ALA A 288 0.89 -20.26 29.23
CA ALA A 288 2.11 -20.36 30.03
C ALA A 288 3.32 -19.59 29.44
N GLY A 289 3.16 -18.92 28.30
CA GLY A 289 4.21 -18.15 27.61
C GLY A 289 5.14 -18.97 26.71
N GLY A 290 4.82 -20.25 26.48
CA GLY A 290 5.54 -21.13 25.56
C GLY A 290 4.94 -21.11 24.14
N PRO A 291 5.63 -21.71 23.15
CA PRO A 291 5.06 -21.87 21.82
C PRO A 291 3.97 -22.96 21.81
N ALA A 292 2.97 -22.80 20.94
CA ALA A 292 1.96 -23.85 20.71
C ALA A 292 2.61 -25.16 20.21
N TYR A 293 3.69 -25.03 19.43
CA TYR A 293 4.50 -26.12 18.90
C TYR A 293 5.97 -25.86 19.25
N ASP A 294 6.62 -26.74 20.02
CA ASP A 294 8.07 -26.73 20.24
C ASP A 294 8.73 -27.85 19.42
N ASP A 295 8.76 -27.66 18.11
CA ASP A 295 9.35 -28.61 17.16
C ASP A 295 10.87 -28.67 17.29
N ALA A 296 11.52 -27.55 17.66
CA ALA A 296 12.95 -27.44 17.91
C ALA A 296 13.42 -28.46 18.95
N ASN A 297 12.65 -28.66 20.03
CA ASN A 297 12.95 -29.66 21.05
C ASN A 297 12.22 -30.99 20.86
N GLY A 298 11.34 -31.10 19.85
CA GLY A 298 10.49 -32.28 19.64
C GLY A 298 9.47 -32.47 20.77
N ASP A 299 9.19 -31.41 21.52
CA ASP A 299 8.28 -31.43 22.64
C ASP A 299 6.88 -31.01 22.18
N PHE A 300 6.07 -32.02 21.85
CA PHE A 300 4.68 -31.83 21.50
C PHE A 300 3.78 -31.89 22.75
N PRO A 301 2.65 -31.14 22.78
CA PRO A 301 1.67 -31.20 23.89
C PRO A 301 1.01 -32.58 24.09
N TRP A 302 1.20 -33.51 23.16
CA TRP A 302 0.74 -34.89 23.27
C TRP A 302 1.92 -35.87 23.30
N LYS A 303 1.72 -37.00 23.98
CA LYS A 303 2.67 -38.13 24.04
C LYS A 303 1.93 -39.37 23.56
N GLN A 304 1.81 -39.52 22.24
CA GLN A 304 1.09 -40.61 21.61
C GLN A 304 2.07 -41.55 20.94
N ASP A 305 1.96 -42.86 21.17
CA ASP A 305 2.89 -43.87 20.65
C ASP A 305 2.96 -43.91 19.11
N TRP A 306 1.88 -43.48 18.44
CA TRP A 306 1.80 -43.40 16.98
C TRP A 306 2.39 -42.11 16.40
N PHE A 307 2.70 -41.11 17.23
CA PHE A 307 3.31 -39.85 16.79
C PHE A 307 4.81 -39.88 17.13
N PRO A 308 5.70 -39.97 16.13
CA PRO A 308 7.11 -40.24 16.38
C PRO A 308 7.73 -39.11 17.22
N ALA A 309 8.34 -39.47 18.35
CA ALA A 309 9.28 -38.60 19.04
C ALA A 309 10.50 -38.36 18.13
N LYS A 310 11.15 -37.19 18.24
CA LYS A 310 12.46 -36.98 17.62
C LYS A 310 13.38 -38.13 18.04
N GLY A 311 13.87 -38.90 17.06
CA GLY A 311 14.96 -39.86 17.25
C GLY A 311 16.30 -39.17 17.48
#